data_AF-A0A1W2CP81-F1
#
_entry.id   AF-A0A1W2CP81-F1
#
_cell.length_a   1.000
_cell.length_b   1.000
_cell.length_c   1.000
_cell.angle_alpha   90.00
_cell.angle_beta   90.00
_cell.angle_gamma   90.00
#
_symmetry.space_group_name_H-M   'P 1'
#
loop_
_entity.id
_entity.type
_entity.pdbx_description
1 polymer ?
#
loop_
_entity_poly.entity_id
_entity_poly.type
_entity_poly.pdbx_seq_one_letter_code
_entity_poly.pdbx_strand_id
1 'polypeptide(L)'
;MKRVLLPISLLVLAAVYIAGCRFWNIEYTSTVLTTLTAIIGAYAIWWQLKREKDLKEAEFIMNYNTAFIGNPELTEIEKALEGYRKTGEFEFPESQRQSVINYLVYHEALAAMIFRGVLNIKNIDDLFMYRFFLAVNNPVIQKEELCPEAQYYKGCFKLYKKWSAYRKKSGLPILLEETALDKTKEFDSYAK
;
A
#
# COMPACT_ATOMS: atom_id res chain seq x y z
N MET A 1 -8.05 17.75 -27.41
CA MET A 1 -9.17 17.45 -28.33
C MET A 1 -10.10 16.32 -27.87
N LYS A 2 -9.63 15.17 -27.35
CA LYS A 2 -10.49 14.04 -26.94
C LYS A 2 -11.53 14.34 -25.82
N ARG A 3 -11.31 15.38 -25.00
CA ARG A 3 -12.22 15.77 -23.89
C ARG A 3 -13.49 16.53 -24.32
N VAL A 4 -13.50 17.17 -25.51
CA VAL A 4 -14.65 17.94 -26.04
C VAL A 4 -15.53 17.09 -26.97
N LEU A 5 -14.98 16.02 -27.54
CA LEU A 5 -15.72 15.08 -28.40
C LEU A 5 -16.76 14.24 -27.63
N LEU A 6 -16.53 13.99 -26.34
CA LEU A 6 -17.42 13.18 -25.50
C LEU A 6 -18.81 13.85 -25.25
N PRO A 7 -18.90 15.14 -24.86
CA PRO A 7 -20.20 15.80 -24.70
C PRO A 7 -20.93 16.04 -26.04
N ILE A 8 -20.20 16.30 -27.12
CA ILE A 8 -20.80 16.52 -28.45
C ILE A 8 -21.39 15.20 -28.99
N SER A 9 -20.69 14.07 -28.81
CA SER A 9 -21.22 12.76 -29.22
C SER A 9 -22.45 12.33 -28.39
N LEU A 10 -22.50 12.66 -27.10
CA LEU A 10 -23.69 12.43 -26.26
C LEU A 10 -24.90 13.26 -26.71
N LEU A 11 -24.69 14.53 -27.11
CA LEU A 11 -25.76 15.38 -27.65
C LEU A 11 -26.30 14.88 -28.99
N VAL A 12 -25.43 14.40 -29.87
CA VAL A 12 -25.83 13.81 -31.17
C VAL A 12 -26.62 12.51 -30.95
N LEU A 13 -26.20 11.66 -30.02
CA LEU A 13 -26.93 10.44 -29.65
C LEU A 13 -28.32 10.75 -29.06
N ALA A 14 -28.43 11.79 -28.23
CA ALA A 14 -29.72 12.23 -27.68
C ALA A 14 -30.65 12.78 -28.78
N ALA A 15 -30.13 13.52 -29.76
CA ALA A 15 -30.92 14.04 -30.88
C ALA A 15 -31.43 12.93 -31.81
N VAL A 16 -30.58 11.93 -32.11
CA VAL A 16 -30.96 10.74 -32.90
C VAL A 16 -32.02 9.91 -32.16
N TYR A 17 -31.95 9.83 -30.83
CA TYR A 17 -32.94 9.16 -30.00
C TYR A 17 -34.32 9.84 -30.07
N ILE A 18 -34.38 11.16 -29.92
CA ILE A 18 -35.64 11.93 -30.02
C ILE A 18 -36.28 11.74 -31.40
N ALA A 19 -35.46 11.71 -32.47
CA ALA A 19 -35.94 11.44 -33.81
C ALA A 19 -36.42 9.99 -34.00
N GLY A 20 -35.73 9.00 -33.43
CA GLY A 20 -36.08 7.58 -33.51
C GLY A 20 -37.37 7.22 -32.74
N CYS A 21 -37.62 7.86 -31.61
CA CYS A 21 -38.85 7.70 -30.84
C CYS A 21 -40.12 8.12 -31.60
N ARG A 22 -40.01 8.94 -32.64
CA ARG A 22 -41.15 9.29 -33.51
C ARG A 22 -41.58 8.17 -34.44
N PHE A 23 -40.73 7.18 -34.69
CA PHE A 23 -40.97 6.16 -35.72
C PHE A 23 -41.31 4.77 -35.16
N TRP A 24 -40.99 4.45 -33.90
CA TRP A 24 -41.16 3.11 -33.31
C TRP A 24 -42.04 3.10 -32.04
N ASN A 25 -42.62 1.92 -31.73
CA ASN A 25 -43.50 1.69 -30.58
C ASN A 25 -42.83 2.10 -29.25
N ILE A 26 -43.26 3.26 -28.72
CA ILE A 26 -42.51 4.10 -27.76
C ILE A 26 -42.27 3.41 -26.41
N GLU A 27 -43.17 2.53 -26.01
CA GLU A 27 -43.20 1.97 -24.65
C GLU A 27 -42.09 0.92 -24.42
N TYR A 28 -41.87 0.03 -25.38
CA TYR A 28 -40.80 -0.97 -25.32
C TYR A 28 -39.42 -0.35 -25.54
N THR A 29 -39.30 0.64 -26.44
CA THR A 29 -38.02 1.29 -26.76
C THR A 29 -37.53 2.16 -25.61
N SER A 30 -38.41 2.89 -24.94
CA SER A 30 -38.10 3.68 -23.74
C SER A 30 -37.63 2.79 -22.57
N THR A 31 -38.29 1.66 -22.34
CA THR A 31 -37.95 0.71 -21.27
C THR A 31 -36.59 0.04 -21.50
N VAL A 32 -36.32 -0.39 -22.73
CA VAL A 32 -35.01 -0.96 -23.10
C VAL A 32 -33.91 0.09 -22.96
N LEU A 33 -34.13 1.33 -23.40
CA LEU A 33 -33.10 2.37 -23.31
C LEU A 33 -32.82 2.81 -21.87
N THR A 34 -33.85 3.00 -21.05
CA THR A 34 -33.68 3.37 -19.63
C THR A 34 -32.90 2.29 -18.88
N THR A 35 -33.18 1.01 -19.18
CA THR A 35 -32.42 -0.13 -18.65
C THR A 35 -30.95 -0.09 -19.09
N LEU A 36 -30.69 0.13 -20.39
CA LEU A 36 -29.31 0.25 -20.91
C LEU A 36 -28.56 1.43 -20.28
N THR A 37 -29.23 2.57 -20.12
CA THR A 37 -28.66 3.77 -19.50
C THR A 37 -28.30 3.52 -18.04
N ALA A 38 -29.15 2.80 -17.29
CA ALA A 38 -28.87 2.41 -15.92
C ALA A 38 -27.65 1.49 -15.83
N ILE A 39 -27.51 0.52 -16.74
CA ILE A 39 -26.35 -0.38 -16.79
C ILE A 39 -25.07 0.38 -17.09
N ILE A 40 -25.09 1.28 -18.07
CA ILE A 40 -23.93 2.14 -18.41
C ILE A 40 -23.57 3.04 -17.23
N GLY A 41 -24.57 3.62 -16.55
CA GLY A 41 -24.37 4.43 -15.36
C GLY A 41 -23.71 3.64 -14.22
N ALA A 42 -24.21 2.44 -13.93
CA ALA A 42 -23.63 1.57 -12.92
C ALA A 42 -22.18 1.19 -13.24
N TYR A 43 -21.88 0.87 -14.50
CA TYR A 43 -20.51 0.59 -14.95
C TYR A 43 -19.59 1.81 -14.82
N ALA A 44 -20.07 3.01 -15.19
CA ALA A 44 -19.30 4.24 -15.06
C ALA A 44 -18.96 4.56 -13.60
N ILE A 45 -19.91 4.38 -12.68
CA ILE A 45 -19.70 4.54 -11.23
C ILE A 45 -18.65 3.54 -10.74
N TRP A 46 -18.77 2.26 -11.11
CA TRP A 46 -17.79 1.24 -10.74
C TRP A 46 -16.38 1.57 -11.24
N TRP A 47 -16.26 2.01 -12.50
CA TRP A 47 -14.98 2.43 -13.08
C TRP A 47 -14.40 3.67 -12.38
N GLN A 48 -15.25 4.63 -12.02
CA GLN A 48 -14.85 5.81 -11.27
C GLN A 48 -14.33 5.44 -9.87
N LEU A 49 -15.04 4.59 -9.13
CA LEU A 49 -14.64 4.11 -7.81
C LEU A 49 -13.29 3.38 -7.86
N LYS A 50 -13.05 2.57 -8.90
CA LYS A 50 -11.77 1.91 -9.11
C LYS A 50 -10.64 2.92 -9.32
N ARG A 51 -10.84 3.91 -10.20
CA ARG A 51 -9.83 4.95 -10.47
C ARG A 51 -9.54 5.81 -9.23
N GLU A 52 -10.57 6.13 -8.45
CA GLU A 52 -10.40 6.87 -7.18
C GLU A 52 -9.61 6.07 -6.16
N LYS A 53 -9.83 4.75 -6.08
CA LYS A 53 -9.00 3.86 -5.24
C LYS A 53 -7.54 3.89 -5.68
N ASP A 54 -7.28 3.68 -6.97
CA ASP A 54 -5.91 3.65 -7.51
C ASP A 54 -5.18 5.00 -7.29
N LEU A 55 -5.89 6.12 -7.43
CA LEU A 55 -5.35 7.45 -7.15
C LEU A 55 -5.00 7.63 -5.67
N LYS A 56 -5.91 7.26 -4.76
CA LYS A 56 -5.66 7.34 -3.31
C LYS A 56 -4.50 6.47 -2.86
N GLU A 57 -4.34 5.29 -3.45
CA GLU A 57 -3.18 4.42 -3.19
C GLU A 57 -1.88 5.10 -3.64
N ALA A 58 -1.84 5.67 -4.85
CA ALA A 58 -0.65 6.38 -5.34
C ALA A 58 -0.32 7.62 -4.49
N GLU A 59 -1.32 8.43 -4.12
CA GLU A 59 -1.15 9.58 -3.23
C GLU A 59 -0.61 9.17 -1.86
N PHE A 60 -1.14 8.08 -1.29
CA PHE A 60 -0.62 7.56 -0.03
C PHE A 60 0.85 7.16 -0.17
N ILE A 61 1.20 6.35 -1.17
CA ILE A 61 2.57 5.88 -1.41
C ILE A 61 3.54 7.07 -1.52
N MET A 62 3.16 8.09 -2.31
CA MET A 62 3.97 9.28 -2.49
C MET A 62 4.13 10.06 -1.19
N ASN A 63 3.02 10.39 -0.51
CA ASN A 63 3.06 11.15 0.74
C ASN A 63 3.81 10.41 1.85
N TYR A 64 3.64 9.09 1.93
CA TYR A 64 4.30 8.23 2.90
C TYR A 64 5.81 8.18 2.68
N ASN A 65 6.27 8.08 1.43
CA ASN A 65 7.69 8.14 1.10
C ASN A 65 8.27 9.55 1.29
N THR A 66 7.54 10.61 0.91
CA THR A 66 7.97 11.99 1.13
C THR A 66 8.10 12.31 2.62
N ALA A 67 7.17 11.82 3.46
CA ALA A 67 7.25 11.96 4.91
C ALA A 67 8.50 11.29 5.50
N PHE A 68 8.96 10.19 4.90
CA PHE A 68 10.18 9.53 5.31
C PHE A 68 11.43 10.32 4.89
N ILE A 69 11.53 10.66 3.60
CA ILE A 69 12.71 11.37 3.05
C ILE A 69 12.84 12.76 3.69
N GLY A 70 11.72 13.40 4.00
CA GLY A 70 11.68 14.71 4.66
C GLY A 70 11.94 14.68 6.17
N ASN A 71 12.09 13.50 6.79
CA ASN A 71 12.34 13.37 8.23
C ASN A 71 13.79 12.94 8.49
N PRO A 72 14.67 13.86 8.97
CA PRO A 72 16.06 13.56 9.26
C PRO A 72 16.24 12.40 10.24
N GLU A 73 15.42 12.32 11.29
CA GLU A 73 15.52 11.26 12.30
C GLU A 73 15.35 9.86 11.68
N LEU A 74 14.38 9.71 10.78
CA LEU A 74 14.13 8.44 10.09
C LEU A 74 15.30 8.09 9.16
N THR A 75 15.80 9.07 8.41
CA THR A 75 16.92 8.84 7.48
C THR A 75 18.24 8.55 8.20
N GLU A 76 18.47 9.11 9.38
CA GLU A 76 19.67 8.81 10.18
C GLU A 76 19.61 7.39 10.75
N ILE A 77 18.44 6.93 11.18
CA ILE A 77 18.26 5.53 11.58
C ILE A 77 18.47 4.60 10.38
N GLU A 78 17.94 4.92 9.19
CA GLU A 78 18.20 4.12 7.98
C GLU A 78 19.71 4.03 7.69
N LYS A 79 20.44 5.14 7.74
CA LYS A 79 21.91 5.14 7.54
C LYS A 79 22.64 4.29 8.57
N ALA A 80 22.24 4.36 9.84
CA ALA A 80 22.85 3.56 10.89
C ALA A 80 22.59 2.06 10.67
N LEU A 81 21.36 1.68 10.30
CA LEU A 81 21.01 0.32 9.93
C LEU A 81 21.75 -0.17 8.67
N GLU A 82 21.99 0.71 7.70
CA GLU A 82 22.85 0.39 6.55
C GLU A 82 24.32 0.19 6.95
N GLY A 83 24.80 0.96 7.92
CA GLY A 83 26.10 0.78 8.56
C GLY A 83 26.24 -0.64 9.09
N TYR A 84 25.26 -1.10 9.88
CA TYR A 84 25.19 -2.47 10.39
C TYR A 84 25.37 -3.50 9.28
N ARG A 85 24.65 -3.34 8.18
CA ARG A 85 24.68 -4.31 7.09
C ARG A 85 26.07 -4.43 6.45
N LYS A 86 26.88 -3.36 6.50
CA LYS A 86 28.24 -3.34 5.93
C LYS A 86 29.29 -3.83 6.91
N THR A 87 29.17 -3.49 8.19
CA THR A 87 30.23 -3.70 9.20
C THR A 87 29.90 -4.80 10.21
N GLY A 88 28.61 -5.17 10.33
CA GLY A 88 28.10 -6.00 11.42
C GLY A 88 27.98 -5.26 12.75
N GLU A 89 28.29 -3.95 12.78
CA GLU A 89 28.32 -3.13 13.98
C GLU A 89 27.18 -2.12 13.94
N PHE A 90 26.27 -2.26 14.89
CA PHE A 90 25.23 -1.29 15.17
C PHE A 90 25.15 -1.17 16.66
N GLU A 91 25.60 -0.04 17.16
CA GLU A 91 25.31 0.32 18.53
C GLU A 91 23.93 0.94 18.54
N PHE A 92 23.11 0.51 19.49
CA PHE A 92 21.84 1.15 19.81
C PHE A 92 22.14 2.17 20.92
N PRO A 93 22.48 3.42 20.59
CA PRO A 93 22.66 4.42 21.64
C PRO A 93 21.28 4.73 22.22
N GLU A 94 21.16 4.65 23.55
CA GLU A 94 19.93 5.02 24.27
C GLU A 94 19.42 6.42 23.88
N SER A 95 20.32 7.34 23.54
CA SER A 95 19.96 8.67 23.04
C SER A 95 19.16 8.66 21.74
N GLN A 96 19.22 7.59 20.95
CA GLN A 96 18.47 7.41 19.70
C GLN A 96 17.32 6.41 19.83
N ARG A 97 17.04 5.89 21.03
CA ARG A 97 15.93 4.95 21.27
C ARG A 97 14.61 5.49 20.72
N GLN A 98 14.29 6.76 20.99
CA GLN A 98 13.07 7.38 20.49
C GLN A 98 13.02 7.43 18.96
N SER A 99 14.14 7.68 18.28
CA SER A 99 14.22 7.70 16.82
C SER A 99 13.99 6.29 16.24
N VAL A 100 14.49 5.24 16.89
CA VAL A 100 14.20 3.85 16.51
C VAL A 100 12.72 3.53 16.70
N ILE A 101 12.13 3.93 17.83
CA ILE A 101 10.69 3.77 18.08
C ILE A 101 9.90 4.45 16.96
N ASN A 102 10.24 5.70 16.60
CA ASN A 102 9.61 6.43 15.50
C ASN A 102 9.74 5.68 14.16
N TYR A 103 10.89 5.05 13.91
CA TYR A 103 11.13 4.25 12.72
C TYR A 103 10.27 2.97 12.68
N LEU A 104 10.12 2.27 13.80
CA LEU A 104 9.24 1.10 13.89
C LEU A 104 7.76 1.49 13.82
N VAL A 105 7.37 2.59 14.45
CA VAL A 105 6.00 3.14 14.39
C VAL A 105 5.65 3.58 12.97
N TYR A 106 6.61 4.10 12.21
CA TYR A 106 6.42 4.34 10.78
C TYR A 106 5.99 3.02 10.10
N HIS A 107 6.73 1.93 10.26
CA HIS A 107 6.34 0.63 9.69
C HIS A 107 5.02 0.05 10.22
N GLU A 108 4.65 0.31 11.48
CA GLU A 108 3.31 -0.01 12.01
C GLU A 108 2.20 0.70 11.23
N ALA A 109 2.40 1.97 10.88
CA ALA A 109 1.44 2.71 10.05
C ALA A 109 1.29 2.09 8.66
N LEU A 110 2.39 1.65 8.04
CA LEU A 110 2.34 0.90 6.77
C LEU A 110 1.55 -0.41 6.91
N ALA A 111 1.80 -1.16 7.99
CA ALA A 111 1.08 -2.39 8.28
C ALA A 111 -0.43 -2.16 8.37
N ALA A 112 -0.86 -1.13 9.10
CA ALA A 112 -2.27 -0.77 9.23
C ALA A 112 -2.94 -0.52 7.86
N MET A 113 -2.24 0.13 6.93
CA MET A 113 -2.77 0.41 5.59
C MET A 113 -2.90 -0.83 4.71
N ILE A 114 -1.97 -1.78 4.84
CA ILE A 114 -2.03 -3.08 4.17
C ILE A 114 -3.18 -3.94 4.73
N PHE A 115 -3.38 -3.95 6.04
CA PHE A 115 -4.43 -4.77 6.67
C PHE A 115 -5.83 -4.17 6.51
N ARG A 116 -5.95 -2.84 6.32
CA ARG A 116 -7.20 -2.19 5.94
C ARG A 116 -7.54 -2.32 4.45
N GLY A 117 -6.66 -2.94 3.65
CA GLY A 117 -6.88 -3.14 2.21
C GLY A 117 -6.75 -1.87 1.36
N VAL A 118 -6.16 -0.81 1.93
CA VAL A 118 -5.87 0.42 1.19
C VAL A 118 -4.68 0.20 0.26
N LEU A 119 -3.67 -0.52 0.74
CA LEU A 119 -2.47 -0.86 -0.04
C LEU A 119 -2.41 -2.34 -0.35
N ASN A 120 -1.75 -2.67 -1.45
CA ASN A 120 -1.33 -4.03 -1.76
C ASN A 120 0.19 -4.16 -1.62
N ILE A 121 0.67 -5.25 -1.03
CA ILE A 121 2.11 -5.57 -0.94
C ILE A 121 2.79 -5.46 -2.30
N LYS A 122 2.14 -5.95 -3.37
CA LYS A 122 2.67 -5.87 -4.73
C LYS A 122 3.02 -4.44 -5.15
N ASN A 123 2.24 -3.45 -4.72
CA ASN A 123 2.41 -2.06 -5.14
C ASN A 123 3.44 -1.30 -4.28
N ILE A 124 3.72 -1.81 -3.08
CA ILE A 124 4.66 -1.20 -2.13
C ILE A 124 6.01 -1.90 -2.08
N ASP A 125 6.11 -3.12 -2.64
CA ASP A 125 7.31 -3.96 -2.58
C ASP A 125 8.53 -3.18 -3.07
N ASP A 126 8.49 -2.67 -4.30
CA ASP A 126 9.62 -2.01 -4.95
C ASP A 126 10.16 -0.78 -4.20
N LEU A 127 9.30 -0.10 -3.42
CA LEU A 127 9.67 1.17 -2.78
C LEU A 127 10.04 1.01 -1.30
N PHE A 128 9.40 0.08 -0.60
CA PHE A 128 9.46 0.03 0.87
C PHE A 128 10.06 -1.27 1.41
N MET A 129 10.27 -2.30 0.58
CA MET A 129 10.80 -3.58 1.09
C MET A 129 12.15 -3.38 1.78
N TYR A 130 13.03 -2.57 1.19
CA TYR A 130 14.39 -2.41 1.66
C TYR A 130 14.41 -1.91 3.11
N ARG A 131 13.75 -0.78 3.36
CA ARG A 131 13.62 -0.16 4.69
C ARG A 131 12.97 -1.10 5.70
N PHE A 132 11.86 -1.72 5.30
CA PHE A 132 11.11 -2.60 6.18
C PHE A 132 11.94 -3.79 6.64
N PHE A 133 12.48 -4.57 5.69
CA PHE A 133 13.29 -5.74 6.03
C PHE A 133 14.61 -5.36 6.70
N LEU A 134 15.21 -4.22 6.33
CA LEU A 134 16.42 -3.73 6.97
C LEU A 134 16.20 -3.49 8.47
N ALA A 135 15.06 -2.94 8.87
CA ALA A 135 14.75 -2.72 10.28
C ALA A 135 14.33 -4.00 11.01
N VAL A 136 13.36 -4.75 10.48
CA VAL A 136 12.77 -5.87 11.23
C VAL A 136 13.65 -7.12 11.28
N ASN A 137 14.60 -7.26 10.35
CA ASN A 137 15.59 -8.33 10.36
C ASN A 137 16.93 -7.90 10.98
N ASN A 138 17.05 -6.67 11.48
CA ASN A 138 18.25 -6.26 12.21
C ASN A 138 18.24 -6.89 13.61
N PRO A 139 19.25 -7.70 13.98
CA PRO A 139 19.26 -8.41 15.25
C PRO A 139 19.41 -7.49 16.46
N VAL A 140 20.01 -6.30 16.30
CA VAL A 140 20.10 -5.32 17.38
C VAL A 140 18.73 -4.68 17.63
N ILE A 141 18.00 -4.30 16.57
CA ILE A 141 16.62 -3.83 16.70
C ILE A 141 15.71 -4.89 17.32
N GLN A 142 15.87 -6.15 16.90
CA GLN A 142 15.14 -7.27 17.50
C GLN A 142 15.43 -7.41 18.99
N LYS A 143 16.70 -7.34 19.40
CA LYS A 143 17.13 -7.53 20.79
C LYS A 143 16.74 -6.37 21.70
N GLU A 144 16.92 -5.14 21.25
CA GLU A 144 16.82 -3.95 22.10
C GLU A 144 15.38 -3.37 22.14
N GLU A 145 14.58 -3.51 21.08
CA GLU A 145 13.24 -2.88 21.01
C GLU A 145 12.15 -3.83 20.49
N LEU A 146 12.28 -4.35 19.27
CA LEU A 146 11.17 -4.99 18.56
C LEU A 146 10.66 -6.27 19.24
N CYS A 147 11.53 -7.11 19.81
CA CYS A 147 11.11 -8.33 20.52
C CYS A 147 10.72 -8.09 21.98
N PRO A 148 11.50 -7.34 22.81
CA PRO A 148 11.10 -7.00 24.17
C PRO A 148 9.72 -6.32 24.24
N GLU A 149 9.44 -5.42 23.29
CA GLU A 149 8.22 -4.63 23.22
C GLU A 149 7.24 -5.13 22.14
N ALA A 150 7.33 -6.42 21.76
CA ALA A 150 6.58 -7.00 20.64
C ALA A 150 5.06 -6.79 20.68
N GLN A 151 4.48 -6.61 21.88
CA GLN A 151 3.07 -6.30 22.06
C GLN A 151 2.63 -4.98 21.39
N TYR A 152 3.55 -4.02 21.23
CA TYR A 152 3.31 -2.72 20.60
C TYR A 152 3.59 -2.75 19.09
N TYR A 153 4.33 -3.75 18.61
CA TYR A 153 4.78 -3.87 17.21
C TYR A 153 4.12 -5.02 16.43
N LYS A 154 2.88 -5.37 16.81
CA LYS A 154 2.14 -6.49 16.18
C LYS A 154 1.98 -6.31 14.68
N GLY A 155 1.84 -5.08 14.19
CA GLY A 155 1.74 -4.78 12.77
C GLY A 155 3.00 -5.22 12.02
N CYS A 156 4.19 -4.96 12.56
CA CYS A 156 5.48 -5.38 12.01
C CYS A 156 5.56 -6.91 11.89
N PHE A 157 5.20 -7.66 12.92
CA PHE A 157 5.21 -9.13 12.88
C PHE A 157 4.24 -9.69 11.82
N LYS A 158 3.00 -9.21 11.80
CA LYS A 158 2.00 -9.66 10.82
C LYS A 158 2.38 -9.24 9.40
N LEU A 159 2.87 -8.01 9.24
CA LEU A 159 3.31 -7.49 7.96
C LEU A 159 4.50 -8.29 7.44
N TYR A 160 5.48 -8.61 8.29
CA TYR A 160 6.60 -9.48 7.95
C TYR A 160 6.11 -10.82 7.41
N LYS A 161 5.21 -11.51 8.13
CA LYS A 161 4.66 -12.80 7.69
C LYS A 161 4.01 -12.72 6.31
N LYS A 162 3.20 -11.68 6.08
CA LYS A 162 2.49 -11.48 4.81
C LYS A 162 3.46 -11.13 3.67
N TRP A 163 4.45 -10.29 3.95
CA TRP A 163 5.39 -9.76 2.96
C TRP A 163 6.49 -10.77 2.61
N SER A 164 7.04 -11.48 3.59
CA SER A 164 8.00 -12.57 3.35
C SER A 164 7.36 -13.69 2.55
N ALA A 165 6.11 -14.07 2.82
CA ALA A 165 5.36 -15.04 2.02
C ALA A 165 5.17 -14.57 0.57
N TYR A 166 4.84 -13.30 0.36
CA TYR A 166 4.75 -12.70 -0.98
C TYR A 166 6.08 -12.79 -1.75
N ARG A 167 7.19 -12.44 -1.09
CA ARG A 167 8.53 -12.46 -1.72
C ARG A 167 8.99 -13.89 -2.02
N LYS A 168 8.85 -14.81 -1.06
CA LYS A 168 9.14 -16.25 -1.25
C LYS A 168 8.34 -16.84 -2.43
N LYS A 169 7.02 -16.55 -2.50
CA LYS A 169 6.16 -16.99 -3.62
C LYS A 169 6.59 -16.40 -4.96
N SER A 170 7.12 -15.18 -4.96
CA SER A 170 7.56 -14.46 -6.15
C SER A 170 9.03 -14.73 -6.54
N GLY A 171 9.75 -15.59 -5.79
CA GLY A 171 11.18 -15.84 -6.00
C GLY A 171 12.08 -14.62 -5.72
N LEU A 172 11.61 -13.68 -4.89
CA LEU A 172 12.32 -12.45 -4.55
C LEU A 172 13.13 -12.64 -3.26
N PRO A 173 14.37 -12.10 -3.17
CA PRO A 173 15.23 -12.26 -2.00
C PRO A 173 14.68 -11.49 -0.79
N ILE A 174 14.88 -12.00 0.42
CA ILE A 174 14.59 -11.29 1.66
C ILE A 174 15.90 -10.71 2.20
N LEU A 175 15.89 -9.42 2.55
CA LEU A 175 17.07 -8.75 3.09
C LEU A 175 17.37 -9.27 4.50
N LEU A 176 18.63 -9.58 4.81
CA LEU A 176 19.07 -10.12 6.11
C LEU A 176 18.29 -11.39 6.53
N GLU A 177 18.15 -12.35 5.61
CA GLU A 177 17.39 -13.59 5.86
C GLU A 177 18.04 -14.48 6.95
N GLU A 178 19.34 -14.32 7.19
CA GLU A 178 20.09 -14.99 8.26
C GLU A 178 19.58 -14.62 9.66
N THR A 179 19.21 -13.35 9.88
CA THR A 179 18.67 -12.79 11.14
C THR A 179 17.19 -12.46 11.02
N ALA A 180 16.50 -13.17 10.13
CA ALA A 180 15.10 -12.97 9.82
C ALA A 180 14.17 -12.97 11.06
N LEU A 181 13.16 -12.09 11.07
CA LEU A 181 12.21 -11.96 12.18
C LEU A 181 11.43 -13.24 12.48
N ASP A 182 11.19 -14.10 11.48
CA ASP A 182 10.53 -15.41 11.67
C ASP A 182 11.38 -16.45 12.41
N LYS A 183 12.61 -16.09 12.80
CA LYS A 183 13.49 -16.91 13.64
C LYS A 183 13.45 -16.52 15.12
N THR A 184 12.76 -15.44 15.48
CA THR A 184 12.65 -15.00 16.89
C THR A 184 11.57 -15.78 17.64
N LYS A 185 11.68 -15.87 18.96
CA LYS A 185 10.73 -16.63 19.79
C LYS A 185 9.34 -15.98 19.82
N GLU A 186 9.31 -14.67 19.66
CA GLU A 186 8.14 -13.81 19.73
C GLU A 186 7.28 -13.93 18.47
N PHE A 187 7.88 -14.35 17.34
CA PHE A 187 7.24 -14.31 16.02
C PHE A 187 5.89 -15.01 15.98
N ASP A 188 5.84 -16.29 16.39
CA ASP A 188 4.61 -17.09 16.32
C ASP A 188 3.49 -16.54 17.19
N SER A 189 3.82 -15.81 18.26
CA SER A 189 2.85 -15.22 19.17
C SER A 189 2.21 -13.96 18.57
N TYR A 190 2.98 -13.13 17.87
CA TYR A 190 2.55 -11.81 17.40
C TYR A 190 2.24 -11.73 15.90
N ALA A 191 2.69 -12.70 15.10
CA ALA A 191 2.40 -12.80 13.66
C ALA A 191 1.07 -13.51 13.33
N LYS A 192 0.19 -13.69 14.33
CA LYS A 192 -1.15 -14.31 14.16
C LYS A 192 -2.13 -13.39 13.45
#